data_AF-A0A926IG06-F1
#
_entry.id   AF-A0A926IG06-F1
#
_cell.length_a   1.000
_cell.length_b   1.000
_cell.length_c   1.000
_cell.angle_alpha   90.00
_cell.angle_beta   90.00
_cell.angle_gamma   90.00
#
_symmetry.space_group_name_H-M   'P 1'
#
loop_
_entity.id
_entity.type
_entity.pdbx_description
1 polymer ?
#
loop_
_entity_poly.entity_id
_entity_poly.type
_entity_poly.pdbx_seq_one_letter_code
_entity_poly.pdbx_strand_id
1 'polypeptide(L)' 'MYENFKQLSDKYEEGYRCIHKDMTKGCTYTLRNFDKGKIYTISSNDRMEIGEMEHFLDNLEEVKRKTGYDCICTGYETDD' A
#
# COMPACT_ATOMS: atom_id res chain seq x y z
N MET A 1 4.30 -4.80 -19.99
CA MET A 1 4.77 -4.01 -18.82
C MET A 1 3.53 -3.55 -18.10
N TYR A 2 3.44 -3.79 -16.80
CA TYR A 2 2.24 -3.54 -15.99
C TYR A 2 2.10 -2.05 -15.67
N GLU A 3 1.17 -1.37 -16.34
CA GLU A 3 1.01 0.08 -16.25
C GLU A 3 0.53 0.52 -14.85
N ASN A 4 -0.34 -0.27 -14.21
CA ASN A 4 -0.84 0.05 -12.87
C ASN A 4 0.23 -0.18 -11.80
N PHE A 5 1.03 -1.24 -11.94
CA PHE A 5 2.18 -1.49 -11.08
C PHE A 5 3.21 -0.36 -11.14
N LYS A 6 3.55 0.08 -12.36
CA LYS A 6 4.48 1.21 -12.54
C LYS A 6 3.95 2.49 -11.90
N GLN A 7 2.65 2.77 -12.05
CA GLN A 7 2.01 3.91 -11.40
C GLN A 7 2.03 3.78 -9.86
N LEU A 8 1.79 2.59 -9.32
CA LEU A 8 1.87 2.35 -7.88
C LEU A 8 3.26 2.69 -7.34
N SER A 9 4.32 2.14 -7.95
CA SER A 9 5.70 2.41 -7.55
C SER A 9 6.04 3.91 -7.62
N ASP A 10 5.72 4.56 -8.74
CA ASP A 10 5.97 5.99 -8.96
C ASP A 10 5.25 6.87 -7.93
N LYS A 11 3.99 6.55 -7.61
CA LYS A 11 3.23 7.26 -6.57
C LYS A 11 3.84 7.05 -5.18
N TYR A 12 4.35 5.86 -4.89
CA TYR A 12 5.06 5.61 -3.63
C TYR A 12 6.36 6.42 -3.51
N GLU A 13 7.10 6.61 -4.61
CA GLU A 13 8.26 7.51 -4.66
C GLU A 13 7.86 8.99 -4.50
N GLU A 14 6.70 9.40 -5.01
CA GLU A 14 6.12 10.72 -4.76
C GLU A 14 5.63 10.92 -3.30
N GLY A 15 5.69 9.90 -2.45
CA GLY A 15 5.26 9.97 -1.05
C GLY A 15 3.79 9.60 -0.80
N TYR A 16 3.09 9.02 -1.79
CA TYR A 16 1.80 8.41 -1.54
C TYR A 16 1.96 7.13 -0.71
N ARG A 17 0.94 6.83 0.11
CA ARG A 17 0.87 5.61 0.91
C ARG A 17 -0.48 4.95 0.74
N CYS A 18 -0.49 3.62 0.59
CA CYS A 18 -1.73 2.85 0.60
C CYS A 18 -2.41 2.98 1.96
N ILE A 19 -3.69 3.36 1.93
CA ILE A 19 -4.56 3.49 3.11
C ILE A 19 -5.73 2.50 3.07
N HIS A 20 -6.04 1.97 1.89
CA HIS A 20 -7.14 1.03 1.72
C HIS A 20 -6.91 0.16 0.50
N LYS A 21 -7.30 -1.12 0.62
CA LYS A 21 -7.22 -2.13 -0.43
C LYS A 21 -8.56 -2.87 -0.47
N ASP A 22 -9.19 -2.88 -1.64
CA ASP A 22 -10.39 -3.66 -1.92
C ASP A 22 -10.07 -4.75 -2.93
N MET A 23 -10.51 -5.99 -2.68
CA MET A 23 -10.30 -7.14 -3.57
C MET A 23 -11.62 -7.71 -4.11
N THR A 24 -12.72 -6.96 -4.01
CA THR A 24 -14.08 -7.50 -4.16
C THR A 24 -14.48 -7.70 -5.63
N LYS A 25 -14.00 -6.85 -6.54
CA LYS A 25 -14.32 -6.90 -8.00
C LYS A 25 -13.08 -6.72 -8.88
N GLY A 26 -11.95 -7.28 -8.46
CA GLY A 26 -10.61 -6.89 -8.90
C GLY A 26 -9.83 -6.34 -7.72
N CYS A 27 -8.60 -5.87 -7.92
CA CYS A 27 -7.83 -5.25 -6.85
C CYS A 27 -7.79 -3.74 -7.01
N THR A 28 -8.32 -3.03 -6.03
CA THR A 28 -8.35 -1.57 -5.97
C THR A 28 -7.54 -1.10 -4.78
N TYR A 29 -6.45 -0.38 -5.05
CA TYR A 29 -5.58 0.24 -4.08
C TYR A 29 -5.87 1.73 -3.99
N THR A 30 -6.18 2.19 -2.79
CA THR A 30 -6.37 3.62 -2.50
C THR A 30 -5.13 4.14 -1.82
N LEU A 31 -4.44 5.04 -2.50
CA LEU A 31 -3.23 5.71 -2.09
C LEU A 31 -3.58 7.13 -1.63
N ARG A 32 -3.01 7.57 -0.52
CA ARG A 32 -3.13 8.94 -0.04
C ARG A 32 -1.74 9.57 0.06
N ASN A 33 -1.61 10.76 -0.51
CA ASN A 33 -0.46 11.62 -0.27
C ASN A 33 -0.80 12.55 0.89
N PHE A 34 -0.04 12.43 1.98
CA PHE A 34 -0.21 13.25 3.18
C PHE A 34 0.37 14.65 3.01
N ASP A 35 1.39 14.80 2.17
CA ASP A 35 2.04 16.07 1.87
C ASP A 35 1.14 16.96 0.99
N LYS A 36 0.59 16.38 -0.08
CA LYS A 36 -0.30 17.07 -1.03
C LYS A 36 -1.79 17.04 -0.65
N GLY A 37 -2.17 16.21 0.33
CA GLY A 37 -3.58 15.96 0.67
C GLY A 37 -4.42 15.32 -0.44
N LYS A 38 -3.78 14.70 -1.45
CA LYS A 38 -4.47 14.07 -2.60
C LYS A 38 -4.67 12.58 -2.38
N ILE A 39 -5.77 12.06 -2.92
CA ILE A 39 -6.08 10.64 -2.95
C ILE A 39 -5.97 10.16 -4.39
N TYR A 40 -5.35 9.00 -4.60
CA TYR A 40 -5.18 8.35 -5.88
C TYR A 40 -5.64 6.91 -5.77
N THR A 41 -6.43 6.44 -6.72
CA THR A 41 -6.97 5.08 -6.70
C THR A 41 -6.47 4.33 -7.92
N ILE A 42 -5.86 3.17 -7.68
CA ILE A 42 -5.34 2.28 -8.72
C ILE A 42 -6.15 1.00 -8.68
N SER A 43 -6.88 0.71 -9.74
CA SER A 43 -7.62 -0.55 -9.88
C SER A 43 -7.01 -1.39 -10.99
N SER A 44 -6.68 -2.63 -10.68
CA SER A 44 -6.28 -3.63 -11.66
C SER A 44 -7.23 -4.82 -11.63
N ASN A 45 -7.50 -5.37 -12.81
CA ASN A 45 -8.30 -6.57 -13.00
C ASN A 45 -7.44 -7.77 -13.43
N ASP A 46 -6.14 -7.56 -13.64
CA ASP A 46 -5.23 -8.60 -14.11
C ASP A 46 -4.58 -9.31 -12.91
N ARG A 47 -4.85 -10.61 -12.75
CA ARG A 47 -4.40 -11.35 -11.55
C ARG A 47 -2.88 -11.38 -11.38
N MET A 48 -2.12 -11.38 -12.49
CA MET A 48 -0.67 -11.39 -12.42
C MET A 48 -0.16 -10.01 -11.99
N GLU A 49 -0.71 -8.93 -12.55
CA GLU A 49 -0.40 -7.56 -12.13
C GLU A 49 -0.75 -7.34 -10.65
N ILE A 50 -1.92 -7.82 -10.22
CA ILE A 50 -2.37 -7.73 -8.82
C ILE A 50 -1.35 -8.42 -7.91
N GLY A 51 -0.90 -9.62 -8.23
CA GLY A 51 0.10 -10.34 -7.42
C GLY A 51 1.41 -9.56 -7.23
N GLU A 52 1.89 -8.89 -8.28
CA GLU A 52 3.09 -8.05 -8.21
C GLU A 52 2.87 -6.80 -7.34
N MET A 53 1.69 -6.17 -7.47
CA MET A 53 1.30 -5.01 -6.66
C MET A 53 1.17 -5.39 -5.17
N GLU A 54 0.54 -6.53 -4.88
CA GLU A 54 0.45 -7.10 -3.53
C GLU A 54 1.83 -7.32 -2.93
N HIS A 55 2.70 -8.02 -3.66
CA HIS A 55 4.03 -8.37 -3.19
C HIS A 55 4.89 -7.13 -2.93
N PHE A 56 4.76 -6.10 -3.76
CA PHE A 56 5.42 -4.81 -3.54
C PHE A 56 4.94 -4.11 -2.27
N LEU A 57 3.62 -4.08 -2.03
CA LEU A 57 3.03 -3.46 -0.84
C LEU A 57 3.41 -4.22 0.43
N ASP A 58 3.35 -5.55 0.40
CA ASP A 58 3.74 -6.42 1.50
C ASP A 58 5.23 -6.23 1.85
N ASN A 59 6.11 -6.16 0.85
CA ASN A 59 7.53 -5.87 1.06
C ASN A 59 7.74 -4.52 1.75
N LEU A 60 7.00 -3.48 1.34
CA LEU A 60 7.09 -2.16 1.98
C LEU A 60 6.58 -2.18 3.43
N GLU A 61 5.52 -2.92 3.72
CA GLU A 61 5.04 -3.13 5.09
C GLU A 61 6.04 -3.94 5.93
N GLU A 62 6.66 -4.97 5.34
CA GLU A 62 7.70 -5.76 6.01
C GLU A 62 8.94 -4.92 6.32
N VAL A 63 9.39 -4.08 5.37
CA VAL A 63 10.51 -3.15 5.59
C VAL A 63 10.16 -2.16 6.69
N LYS A 64 8.93 -1.61 6.72
CA LYS A 64 8.47 -0.75 7.83
C LYS A 64 8.46 -1.48 9.17
N ARG A 65 8.00 -2.74 9.21
CA ARG A 65 8.01 -3.58 10.43
C ARG A 65 9.42 -3.89 10.90
N LYS A 66 10.34 -4.23 9.99
CA LYS A 66 11.76 -4.53 10.29
C LYS A 66 12.56 -3.30 10.69
N THR A 67 12.24 -2.12 10.15
CA THR A 67 12.94 -0.87 10.45
C THR A 67 12.46 -0.18 11.73
N GLY A 68 11.46 -0.73 12.42
CA GLY A 68 11.20 -0.45 13.84
C GLY A 68 10.84 0.99 14.20
N TYR A 69 10.30 1.76 13.26
CA TYR A 69 9.80 3.12 13.52
C TYR A 69 8.41 3.32 12.91
N ASP A 70 7.42 2.70 13.55
CA ASP A 70 6.13 3.36 13.79
C ASP A 70 5.50 2.77 15.07
N CYS A 71 6.18 3.01 16.19
CA CYS A 71 5.57 2.95 17.51
C CYS A 71 4.61 4.13 17.68
N ILE A 72 3.47 4.15 16.99
CA ILE A 72 2.25 4.81 17.49
C ILE A 72 1.03 3.94 17.12
N CYS A 73 0.86 2.85 17.85
CA CYS A 73 -0.45 2.48 18.38
C CYS A 73 -0.28 2.19 19.86
N THR A 74 -0.38 3.27 20.63
CA THR A 74 -0.91 3.24 21.99
C THR A 74 -2.23 2.48 22.01
N GLY A 75 -2.28 1.32 22.67
CA GLY A 75 -3.54 0.73 23.14
C GLY A 75 -3.61 -0.80 23.18
N TYR A 76 -3.29 -1.38 24.35
CA TYR A 76 -3.88 -2.59 24.99
C TYR A 76 -3.76 -3.94 24.22
N GLU A 77 -3.26 -5.07 24.74
CA GLU A 77 -3.00 -5.58 26.09
C GLU A 77 -1.92 -6.67 26.06
N THR A 78 -1.15 -6.76 27.14
CA THR A 78 -0.40 -7.97 27.54
C THR A 78 -1.41 -9.06 27.89
N ASP A 79 -1.33 -10.22 27.24
CA ASP A 79 -1.93 -11.45 27.75
C ASP A 79 -0.84 -12.22 28.51
N ASP A 80 -1.18 -12.60 29.74
CA ASP A 80 -0.39 -13.20 30.83
C ASP A 80 0.21 -14.59 30.50
#